data_AF-A0A5C5U672-F1
#
_entry.id   AF-A0A5C5U672-F1
#
_cell.length_a   1.000
_cell.length_b   1.000
_cell.length_c   1.000
_cell.angle_alpha   90.00
_cell.angle_beta   90.00
_cell.angle_gamma   90.00
#
_symmetry.space_group_name_H-M   'P 1'
#
loop_
_entity.id
_entity.type
_entity.pdbx_description
1 polymer ?
#
loop_
_entity_poly.entity_id
_entity_poly.type
_entity_poly.pdbx_seq_one_letter_code
_entity_poly.pdbx_strand_id
1 'polypeptide(L)'
;MIDLLLAVLALAVGVALAWRAGPLARLALFGSAMLVSGLLFMPGEQITGVIGPDGVRFLRRLAGRTPWEVSDWTHFLIFAWLGLLLWLARADLRGWKGWALVVGLAVAAEWAQGLTPSREPRVDDVLVNLIGGMLGVVLGIGVRLATARGGGLGKHEARRQRRE
;
A
#
# COMPACT_ATOMS: atom_id res chain seq x y z
N MET A 1 -4.13 -25.53 -8.52
CA MET A 1 -3.63 -24.79 -9.69
C MET A 1 -3.82 -23.29 -9.53
N ILE A 2 -5.00 -22.83 -9.09
CA ILE A 2 -5.28 -21.40 -8.86
C ILE A 2 -4.31 -20.78 -7.84
N ASP A 3 -4.00 -21.46 -6.73
CA ASP A 3 -3.08 -20.94 -5.71
C ASP A 3 -1.67 -20.67 -6.26
N LEU A 4 -1.19 -21.55 -7.14
CA LEU A 4 0.11 -21.38 -7.81
C LEU A 4 0.08 -20.17 -8.76
N LEU A 5 -1.02 -19.98 -9.49
CA LEU A 5 -1.20 -18.83 -10.36
C LEU A 5 -1.20 -17.52 -9.56
N LEU A 6 -1.93 -17.48 -8.44
CA LEU A 6 -1.98 -16.32 -7.54
C LEU A 6 -0.61 -16.03 -6.93
N ALA A 7 0.14 -17.06 -6.51
CA ALA A 7 1.49 -16.91 -6.00
C ALA A 7 2.47 -16.36 -7.05
N VAL A 8 2.39 -16.86 -8.29
CA VAL A 8 3.19 -16.35 -9.42
C VAL A 8 2.83 -14.91 -9.75
N LEU A 9 1.54 -14.57 -9.75
CA LEU A 9 1.07 -13.21 -9.99
C LEU A 9 1.56 -12.25 -8.89
N ALA A 10 1.42 -12.63 -7.62
CA ALA A 10 1.92 -11.89 -6.48
C ALA A 10 3.43 -11.64 -6.60
N LEU A 11 4.21 -12.69 -6.92
CA LEU A 11 5.65 -12.59 -7.13
C LEU A 11 5.99 -11.63 -8.27
N ALA A 12 5.34 -11.77 -9.42
CA ALA A 12 5.55 -10.92 -10.59
C ALA A 12 5.25 -9.44 -10.29
N VAL A 13 4.13 -9.16 -9.62
CA VAL A 13 3.77 -7.81 -9.18
C VAL A 13 4.82 -7.30 -8.19
N GLY A 14 5.17 -8.07 -7.16
CA GLY A 14 6.18 -7.67 -6.18
C GLY A 14 7.52 -7.32 -6.81
N VAL A 15 8.00 -8.13 -7.75
CA VAL A 15 9.23 -7.87 -8.51
C VAL A 15 9.08 -6.60 -9.35
N ALA A 16 7.96 -6.42 -10.06
CA ALA A 16 7.72 -5.25 -10.90
C ALA A 16 7.64 -3.94 -10.08
N LEU A 17 7.00 -3.97 -8.91
CA LEU A 17 6.94 -2.84 -7.99
C LEU A 17 8.31 -2.48 -7.44
N ALA A 18 9.13 -3.48 -7.14
CA ALA A 18 10.47 -3.28 -6.60
C ALA A 18 11.54 -3.01 -7.69
N TRP A 19 11.19 -3.21 -8.96
CA TRP A 19 12.05 -3.00 -10.12
C TRP A 19 12.52 -1.54 -10.17
N ARG A 20 13.84 -1.34 -10.32
CA ARG A 20 14.51 -0.01 -10.34
C ARG A 20 14.44 0.81 -9.04
N ALA A 21 13.86 0.28 -7.97
CA ALA A 21 14.00 0.89 -6.64
C ALA A 21 15.43 0.68 -6.08
N GLY A 22 15.88 1.61 -5.24
CA GLY A 22 17.10 1.44 -4.43
C GLY A 22 16.98 0.28 -3.44
N PRO A 23 18.06 -0.22 -2.82
CA PRO A 23 18.06 -1.48 -2.07
C PRO A 23 17.03 -1.53 -0.93
N LEU A 24 17.00 -0.50 -0.08
CA LEU A 24 16.03 -0.42 1.03
C LEU A 24 14.59 -0.30 0.52
N ALA A 25 14.38 0.54 -0.50
CA ALA A 25 13.09 0.74 -1.15
C ALA A 25 12.58 -0.55 -1.83
N ARG A 26 13.49 -1.32 -2.43
CA ARG A 26 13.20 -2.62 -3.06
C ARG A 26 12.75 -3.63 -2.02
N LEU A 27 13.48 -3.73 -0.90
CA LEU A 27 13.11 -4.62 0.20
C LEU A 27 11.74 -4.23 0.78
N ALA A 28 11.51 -2.94 1.02
CA ALA A 28 10.25 -2.44 1.55
C ALA A 28 9.07 -2.70 0.61
N LEU A 29 9.22 -2.41 -0.69
CA LEU A 29 8.18 -2.63 -1.69
C LEU A 29 7.90 -4.11 -1.91
N PHE A 30 8.96 -4.92 -2.12
CA PHE A 30 8.81 -6.35 -2.35
C PHE A 30 8.23 -7.05 -1.12
N GLY A 31 8.81 -6.79 0.06
CA GLY A 31 8.32 -7.35 1.32
C GLY A 31 6.88 -6.95 1.62
N SER A 32 6.52 -5.68 1.41
CA SER A 32 5.14 -5.23 1.56
C SER A 32 4.21 -5.86 0.55
N ALA A 33 4.60 -5.99 -0.73
CA ALA A 33 3.79 -6.64 -1.74
C ALA A 33 3.54 -8.12 -1.42
N MET A 34 4.56 -8.84 -0.95
CA MET A 34 4.43 -10.24 -0.53
C MET A 34 3.55 -10.38 0.71
N LEU A 35 3.76 -9.53 1.71
CA LEU A 35 2.95 -9.51 2.94
C LEU A 35 1.47 -9.21 2.62
N VAL A 36 1.22 -8.18 1.82
CA VAL A 36 -0.13 -7.81 1.38
C VAL A 36 -0.78 -8.95 0.60
N SER A 37 -0.07 -9.54 -0.35
CA SER A 37 -0.60 -10.67 -1.12
C SER A 37 -0.95 -11.82 -0.18
N GLY A 38 -0.06 -12.16 0.75
CA GLY A 38 -0.33 -13.17 1.77
C GLY A 38 -1.59 -12.85 2.58
N LEU A 39 -1.72 -11.62 3.09
CA LEU A 39 -2.87 -11.19 3.90
C LEU A 39 -4.19 -11.21 3.12
N LEU A 40 -4.18 -10.89 1.82
CA LEU A 40 -5.39 -10.85 0.99
C LEU A 40 -5.97 -12.24 0.70
N PHE A 41 -5.14 -13.28 0.72
CA PHE A 41 -5.55 -14.67 0.45
C PHE A 41 -5.57 -15.55 1.71
N MET A 42 -5.28 -14.97 2.88
CA MET A 42 -5.19 -15.69 4.14
C MET A 42 -6.56 -15.82 4.82
N PRO A 43 -6.92 -16.99 5.36
CA PRO A 43 -8.11 -17.14 6.20
C PRO A 43 -8.10 -16.20 7.41
N GLY A 44 -9.27 -15.67 7.81
CA GLY A 44 -9.37 -14.67 8.88
C GLY A 44 -8.79 -15.10 10.24
N GLU A 45 -8.81 -16.40 10.54
CA GLU A 45 -8.18 -16.98 11.73
C GLU A 45 -6.64 -16.84 11.71
N GLN A 46 -6.02 -17.01 10.55
CA GLN A 46 -4.58 -16.86 10.36
C GLN A 46 -4.18 -15.38 10.36
N ILE A 47 -5.02 -14.49 9.82
CA ILE A 47 -4.83 -13.02 9.91
C ILE A 47 -4.73 -12.59 11.39
N THR A 48 -5.55 -13.18 12.26
CA THR A 48 -5.50 -12.90 13.70
C THR A 48 -4.16 -13.34 14.32
N GLY A 49 -3.57 -14.42 13.83
CA GLY A 49 -2.23 -14.86 14.24
C GLY A 49 -1.11 -13.90 13.83
N VAL A 50 -1.23 -13.26 12.66
CA VAL A 50 -0.23 -12.31 12.13
C VAL A 50 -0.35 -10.93 12.79
N ILE A 51 -1.57 -10.40 12.87
CA ILE A 51 -1.83 -9.04 13.36
C ILE A 51 -1.95 -9.00 14.90
N GLY A 52 -2.29 -10.13 15.51
CA GLY A 52 -2.52 -10.26 16.94
C GLY A 52 -3.93 -9.81 17.39
N PRO A 53 -4.34 -10.20 18.59
CA PRO A 53 -5.69 -9.94 19.11
C PRO A 53 -5.97 -8.45 19.36
N ASP A 54 -4.95 -7.66 19.68
CA ASP A 54 -5.09 -6.21 19.86
C ASP A 54 -5.37 -5.50 18.54
N GLY A 55 -4.68 -5.89 17.46
CA GLY A 55 -4.90 -5.31 16.14
C GLY A 55 -6.27 -5.67 15.58
N VAL A 56 -6.73 -6.91 15.76
CA VAL A 56 -8.10 -7.30 15.40
C VAL A 56 -9.14 -6.52 16.22
N ARG A 57 -8.93 -6.33 17.53
CA ARG A 57 -9.81 -5.50 18.36
C ARG A 57 -9.80 -4.03 17.91
N PHE A 58 -8.67 -3.50 17.47
CA PHE A 58 -8.59 -2.16 16.91
C PHE A 58 -9.39 -2.04 15.61
N LEU A 59 -9.20 -2.97 14.66
CA LEU A 59 -9.95 -2.98 13.40
C LEU A 59 -11.46 -3.15 13.63
N ARG A 60 -11.88 -4.01 14.57
CA ARG A 60 -13.30 -4.14 14.96
C ARG A 60 -13.87 -2.84 15.54
N ARG A 61 -13.09 -2.11 16.34
CA ARG A 61 -13.50 -0.80 16.89
C ARG A 61 -13.63 0.26 15.80
N LEU A 62 -12.76 0.24 14.79
CA LEU A 62 -12.88 1.11 13.62
C LEU A 62 -14.13 0.76 12.80
N ALA A 63 -14.28 -0.52 12.45
CA ALA A 63 -15.44 -1.03 11.72
C ALA A 63 -16.75 -0.66 12.41
N GLY A 64 -16.85 -0.82 13.74
CA GLY A 64 -18.05 -0.47 14.50
C GLY A 64 -18.42 1.03 14.55
N ARG A 65 -17.59 1.91 13.98
CA ARG A 65 -17.87 3.37 13.86
C ARG A 65 -18.16 3.81 12.43
N THR A 66 -18.15 2.88 11.49
CA THR A 66 -18.27 3.14 10.05
C THR A 66 -19.23 2.14 9.41
N PRO A 67 -19.73 2.41 8.19
CA PRO A 67 -20.46 1.40 7.43
C PRO A 67 -19.56 0.27 6.88
N TRP A 68 -18.25 0.31 7.13
CA TRP A 68 -17.25 -0.64 6.62
C TRP A 68 -17.01 -1.81 7.58
N GLU A 69 -16.86 -2.99 6.99
CA GLU A 69 -16.46 -4.19 7.72
C GLU A 69 -14.95 -4.20 8.03
N VAL A 70 -14.52 -5.17 8.84
CA VAL A 70 -13.08 -5.38 9.13
C VAL A 70 -12.28 -5.68 7.86
N SER A 71 -12.87 -6.40 6.90
CA SER A 71 -12.24 -6.71 5.62
C SER A 71 -11.99 -5.44 4.80
N ASP A 72 -13.00 -4.57 4.69
CA ASP A 72 -12.89 -3.27 4.00
C ASP A 72 -11.78 -2.40 4.60
N TRP A 73 -11.75 -2.28 5.92
CA TRP A 73 -10.69 -1.54 6.61
C TRP A 73 -9.31 -2.12 6.37
N THR A 74 -9.19 -3.44 6.31
CA THR A 74 -7.93 -4.13 6.03
C THR A 74 -7.44 -3.79 4.62
N HIS A 75 -8.33 -3.91 3.63
CA HIS A 75 -8.08 -3.56 2.24
C HIS A 75 -7.68 -2.08 2.08
N PHE A 76 -8.45 -1.18 2.69
CA PHE A 76 -8.16 0.25 2.72
C PHE A 76 -6.75 0.55 3.26
N LEU A 77 -6.39 -0.02 4.42
CA LEU A 77 -5.09 0.22 5.07
C LEU A 77 -3.93 -0.36 4.26
N ILE A 78 -4.11 -1.55 3.68
CA ILE A 78 -3.17 -2.20 2.78
C ILE A 78 -2.87 -1.29 1.58
N PHE A 79 -3.92 -0.79 0.93
CA PHE A 79 -3.74 0.05 -0.25
C PHE A 79 -3.19 1.43 0.11
N ALA A 80 -3.59 2.01 1.25
CA ALA A 80 -2.97 3.24 1.77
C ALA A 80 -1.47 3.07 2.02
N TRP A 81 -1.07 1.94 2.60
CA TRP A 81 0.34 1.62 2.78
C TRP A 81 1.09 1.48 1.45
N LEU A 82 0.53 0.72 0.49
CA LEU A 82 1.14 0.54 -0.83
C LEU A 82 1.25 1.85 -1.62
N GLY A 83 0.21 2.69 -1.60
CA GLY A 83 0.21 4.01 -2.25
C GLY A 83 1.28 4.93 -1.66
N LEU A 84 1.43 4.93 -0.33
CA LEU A 84 2.46 5.68 0.38
C LEU A 84 3.86 5.21 -0.04
N LEU A 85 4.12 3.90 0.03
CA LEU A 85 5.41 3.34 -0.34
C LEU A 85 5.74 3.60 -1.81
N LEU A 86 4.79 3.39 -2.71
CA LEU A 86 4.98 3.65 -4.14
C LEU A 86 5.44 5.09 -4.38
N TRP A 87 4.77 6.07 -3.77
CA TRP A 87 5.12 7.48 -3.97
C TRP A 87 6.51 7.85 -3.43
N LEU A 88 6.87 7.31 -2.26
CA LEU A 88 8.14 7.58 -1.62
C LEU A 88 9.30 6.85 -2.30
N ALA A 89 9.10 5.59 -2.67
CA ALA A 89 10.14 4.67 -3.14
C ALA A 89 10.37 4.69 -4.66
N ARG A 90 9.36 5.04 -5.47
CA ARG A 90 9.43 5.01 -6.94
C ARG A 90 9.29 6.39 -7.54
N ALA A 91 10.39 7.15 -7.52
CA ALA A 91 10.42 8.50 -8.08
C ALA A 91 10.05 8.55 -9.58
N ASP A 92 10.37 7.48 -10.33
CA ASP A 92 10.05 7.30 -11.75
C ASP A 92 8.56 7.10 -12.04
N LEU A 93 7.79 6.68 -11.04
CA LEU A 93 6.35 6.45 -11.13
C LEU A 93 5.53 7.62 -10.58
N ARG A 94 6.14 8.72 -10.15
CA ARG A 94 5.38 9.87 -9.65
C ARG A 94 4.54 10.53 -10.74
N GLY A 95 3.51 11.27 -10.33
CA GLY A 95 2.53 11.87 -11.23
C GLY A 95 1.51 10.83 -11.73
N TRP A 96 1.02 10.99 -12.96
CA TRP A 96 -0.08 10.17 -13.50
C TRP A 96 0.21 8.66 -13.49
N LYS A 97 1.48 8.26 -13.66
CA LYS A 97 1.89 6.84 -13.68
C LYS A 97 1.59 6.13 -12.36
N GLY A 98 1.81 6.83 -11.24
CA GLY A 98 1.61 6.29 -9.90
C GLY A 98 0.12 6.15 -9.59
N TRP A 99 -0.67 7.15 -9.98
CA TRP A 99 -2.13 7.08 -9.91
C TRP A 99 -2.68 5.93 -10.76
N ALA A 100 -2.23 5.82 -12.02
CA ALA A 100 -2.64 4.74 -12.91
C ALA A 100 -2.25 3.36 -12.36
N LEU A 101 -1.06 3.24 -11.74
CA LEU A 101 -0.63 2.00 -11.11
C LEU A 101 -1.49 1.65 -9.90
N VAL A 102 -1.82 2.61 -9.03
CA VAL A 102 -2.74 2.39 -7.90
C VAL A 102 -4.10 1.89 -8.39
N VAL A 103 -4.63 2.50 -9.47
CA VAL A 103 -5.88 2.05 -10.10
C VAL A 103 -5.75 0.62 -10.62
N GLY A 104 -4.68 0.34 -11.36
CA GLY A 104 -4.42 -1.01 -11.88
C GLY A 104 -4.29 -2.05 -10.78
N LEU A 105 -3.62 -1.74 -9.66
CA LEU A 105 -3.50 -2.63 -8.51
C LEU A 105 -4.84 -2.87 -7.82
N ALA A 106 -5.69 -1.85 -7.67
CA ALA A 106 -7.00 -1.98 -7.05
C ALA A 106 -7.91 -2.92 -7.84
N VAL A 107 -7.94 -2.77 -9.17
CA VAL A 107 -8.69 -3.65 -10.07
C VAL A 107 -8.09 -5.05 -10.11
N ALA A 108 -6.76 -5.16 -10.20
CA ALA A 108 -6.08 -6.46 -10.24
C ALA A 108 -6.27 -7.26 -8.95
N ALA A 109 -6.27 -6.60 -7.78
CA ALA A 109 -6.52 -7.27 -6.51
C ALA A 109 -7.92 -7.88 -6.46
N GLU A 110 -8.94 -7.13 -6.87
CA GLU A 110 -10.32 -7.63 -6.89
C GLU A 110 -10.49 -8.77 -7.90
N TRP A 111 -9.87 -8.63 -9.08
CA TRP A 111 -9.89 -9.70 -10.07
C TRP A 111 -9.20 -10.97 -9.56
N ALA A 112 -8.07 -10.83 -8.88
CA ALA A 112 -7.36 -11.96 -8.28
C ALA A 112 -8.16 -12.61 -7.15
N GLN A 113 -8.90 -11.83 -6.35
CA GLN A 113 -9.79 -12.37 -5.33
C GLN A 113 -10.99 -13.10 -5.93
N GLY A 114 -11.51 -12.66 -7.09
CA GLY A 114 -12.55 -13.37 -7.84
C GLY A 114 -12.10 -14.74 -8.40
N LEU A 115 -10.81 -15.06 -8.38
CA LEU A 115 -10.31 -16.41 -8.65
C LEU A 115 -10.44 -17.35 -7.44
N THR A 116 -10.74 -16.82 -6.25
CA THR A 116 -10.95 -17.61 -5.04
C THR A 116 -12.38 -18.15 -5.02
N PRO A 117 -12.62 -19.47 -4.88
CA PRO A 117 -13.95 -20.07 -5.05
C PRO A 117 -15.05 -19.52 -4.12
N SER A 118 -14.68 -18.91 -3.00
CA SER A 118 -15.59 -18.45 -1.96
C SER A 118 -15.90 -16.95 -2.03
N ARG A 119 -15.43 -16.23 -3.04
CA ARG A 119 -15.58 -14.77 -3.12
C ARG A 119 -16.03 -14.33 -4.50
N GLU A 120 -17.07 -13.52 -4.54
CA GLU A 120 -17.53 -12.86 -5.77
C GLU A 120 -16.87 -11.48 -5.89
N PRO A 121 -16.41 -11.09 -7.09
CA PRO A 121 -15.81 -9.78 -7.28
C PRO A 121 -16.86 -8.66 -7.16
N ARG A 122 -16.56 -7.62 -6.39
CA ARG A 122 -17.45 -6.48 -6.12
C ARG A 122 -16.78 -5.16 -6.50
N VAL A 123 -17.54 -4.29 -7.16
CA VAL A 123 -17.07 -2.94 -7.53
C VAL A 123 -16.77 -2.09 -6.30
N ASP A 124 -17.55 -2.27 -5.22
CA ASP A 124 -17.35 -1.56 -3.95
C ASP A 124 -15.94 -1.79 -3.38
N ASP A 125 -15.41 -3.01 -3.50
CA ASP A 125 -14.10 -3.39 -2.99
C ASP A 125 -12.97 -2.69 -3.76
N VAL A 126 -13.13 -2.54 -5.08
CA VAL A 126 -12.23 -1.73 -5.91
C VAL A 126 -12.24 -0.28 -5.44
N LEU A 127 -13.42 0.29 -5.13
CA LEU A 127 -13.52 1.65 -4.62
C LEU A 127 -12.81 1.81 -3.27
N VAL A 128 -12.99 0.87 -2.34
CA VAL A 128 -12.30 0.88 -1.04
C VAL A 128 -10.77 0.85 -1.23
N ASN A 129 -10.27 -0.04 -2.09
CA ASN A 129 -8.86 -0.13 -2.45
C ASN A 129 -8.35 1.18 -3.06
N LEU A 130 -9.12 1.78 -3.97
CA LEU A 130 -8.78 3.06 -4.61
C LEU A 130 -8.69 4.19 -3.58
N ILE A 131 -9.68 4.36 -2.71
CA ILE A 131 -9.68 5.42 -1.69
C ILE A 131 -8.46 5.26 -0.79
N GLY A 132 -8.16 4.03 -0.34
CA GLY A 132 -6.95 3.72 0.42
C GLY A 132 -5.69 4.13 -0.33
N GLY A 133 -5.52 3.62 -1.56
CA GLY A 133 -4.34 3.88 -2.39
C GLY A 133 -4.11 5.36 -2.68
N MET A 134 -5.19 6.09 -2.98
CA MET A 134 -5.15 7.53 -3.19
C MET A 134 -4.73 8.28 -1.92
N LEU A 135 -5.30 7.93 -0.77
CA LEU A 135 -4.87 8.50 0.52
C LEU A 135 -3.39 8.24 0.77
N GLY A 136 -2.92 7.02 0.50
CA GLY A 136 -1.50 6.66 0.59
C GLY A 136 -0.59 7.58 -0.23
N VAL A 137 -0.95 7.80 -1.49
CA VAL A 137 -0.22 8.72 -2.38
C VAL A 137 -0.21 10.14 -1.82
N VAL A 138 -1.35 10.65 -1.35
CA VAL A 138 -1.46 11.99 -0.76
C VAL A 138 -0.57 12.10 0.49
N LEU A 139 -0.57 11.10 1.36
CA LEU A 139 0.33 11.05 2.53
C LEU A 139 1.80 11.06 2.10
N GLY A 140 2.16 10.31 1.05
CA GLY A 140 3.51 10.31 0.49
C GLY A 140 3.94 11.68 -0.05
N ILE A 141 3.03 12.42 -0.68
CA ILE A 141 3.25 13.81 -1.07
C ILE A 141 3.54 14.66 0.16
N GLY A 142 2.70 14.56 1.20
CA GLY A 142 2.86 15.29 2.46
C GLY A 142 4.20 15.03 3.14
N VAL A 143 4.60 13.77 3.28
CA VAL A 143 5.90 13.36 3.86
C VAL A 143 7.07 13.97 3.07
N ARG A 144 7.01 13.92 1.74
CA ARG A 144 8.05 14.52 0.89
C ARG A 144 8.11 16.05 1.03
N LEU A 145 6.97 16.71 1.12
CA LEU A 145 6.92 18.18 1.28
C LEU A 145 7.45 18.60 2.66
N ALA A 146 7.08 17.89 3.72
CA ALA A 146 7.56 18.15 5.07
C ALA A 146 9.08 17.99 5.19
N THR A 147 9.63 16.90 4.62
CA THR A 147 11.07 16.64 4.63
C THR A 147 11.87 17.60 3.76
N ALA A 148 11.32 18.05 2.63
CA ALA A 148 11.95 19.06 1.78
C ALA A 148 12.04 20.44 2.46
N ARG A 149 11.02 20.84 3.24
CA ARG A 149 11.01 22.11 3.98
C ARG A 149 12.01 22.12 5.13
N GLY A 150 12.17 21.02 5.86
CA GLY A 150 13.16 20.90 6.94
C GLY A 150 14.61 21.05 6.46
N GLY A 151 14.93 20.58 5.25
CA GLY A 151 16.27 20.69 4.68
C GLY A 151 16.62 22.08 4.11
N GLY A 152 15.63 22.95 3.90
CA GLY A 152 15.83 24.30 3.37
C GLY A 152 16.37 25.29 4.41
N LEU A 153 15.91 25.19 5.66
CA LEU A 153 16.30 26.08 6.75
C LEU A 153 17.81 25.98 7.04
N GLY A 154 18.36 24.78 7.13
CA GLY A 154 19.80 24.59 7.37
C GLY A 154 20.70 25.07 6.22
N LYS A 155 20.22 25.06 4.97
CA LYS A 155 20.98 25.58 3.82
C LYS A 155 21.06 27.10 3.80
N HIS A 156 20.04 27.79 4.33
CA HIS A 156 20.06 29.25 4.45
C HIS A 156 20.99 29.73 5.57
N GLU A 157 21.01 29.06 6.72
CA GLU A 157 21.96 29.37 7.80
C GLU A 157 23.41 29.09 7.39
N ALA A 158 23.70 27.95 6.77
CA ALA A 158 25.03 27.62 6.29
C ALA A 158 25.56 28.58 5.21
N ARG A 159 24.67 29.22 4.44
CA ARG A 159 25.05 30.27 3.47
C ARG A 159 25.30 31.62 4.13
N ARG A 160 24.66 31.90 5.27
CA ARG A 160 24.87 33.13 6.05
C ARG A 160 26.22 33.10 6.77
N GLN A 161 26.56 31.97 7.40
CA GLN A 161 27.84 31.77 8.08
C GLN A 161 29.08 31.78 7.16
N ARG A 162 28.92 31.57 5.85
CA ARG A 162 30.04 31.66 4.88
C ARG A 162 30.29 33.07 4.34
N ARG A 163 29.44 34.04 4.68
CA ARG A 163 29.55 35.44 4.24
C ARG A 163 30.07 36.37 5.33
N GLU A 164 30.28 35.82 6.53
CA GLU A 164 30.95 36.44 7.67
C GLU A 164 32.39 35.91 7.74
#